data_AF-A0A820Q378-F1
#
_entry.id   AF-A0A820Q378-F1
#
_cell.length_a   1.000
_cell.length_b   1.000
_cell.length_c   1.000
_cell.angle_alpha   90.00
_cell.angle_beta   90.00
_cell.angle_gamma   90.00
#
_symmetry.space_group_name_H-M   'P 1'
#
loop_
_entity.id
_entity.type
_entity.pdbx_description
1 polymer ?
#
loop_
_entity_poly.entity_id
_entity_poly.type
_entity_poly.pdbx_seq_one_letter_code
_entity_poly.pdbx_strand_id
1 'polypeptide(L)'
;DYTDFYCSKEHATNVGTMFRGKENALMPNWLHLPVGYHGRASSVVVSGTDIRRPNGQTCPDETKPPTFGNCKLLDIELEMAFFIGTEGNHQGEPITMDKADEYIFGLVIMNDWSA
;
A
#
# COMPACT_ATOMS: atom_id res chain seq x y z
N ASP A 1 -12.91 -4.20 -5.30
CA ASP A 1 -11.64 -3.46 -5.39
C ASP A 1 -10.64 -3.93 -4.37
N TYR A 2 -9.40 -3.48 -4.47
CA TYR A 2 -8.39 -3.57 -3.42
C TYR A 2 -7.84 -2.16 -3.19
N THR A 3 -7.80 -1.72 -1.95
CA THR A 3 -7.27 -0.42 -1.52
C THR A 3 -6.23 -0.68 -0.46
N ASP A 4 -5.08 -0.05 -0.59
CA ASP A 4 -4.00 -0.09 0.38
C ASP A 4 -3.84 1.28 1.06
N PHE A 5 -3.60 1.25 2.37
CA PHE A 5 -3.55 2.41 3.24
C PHE A 5 -2.18 2.55 3.90
N TYR A 6 -1.75 3.80 4.03
CA TYR A 6 -0.44 4.16 4.55
C TYR A 6 -0.50 4.61 6.01
N CYS A 7 -1.09 3.78 6.88
CA CYS A 7 -1.53 4.18 8.23
C CYS A 7 -0.51 3.95 9.37
N SER A 8 0.65 3.34 9.11
CA SER A 8 1.71 3.20 10.12
C SER A 8 2.58 4.46 10.19
N LYS A 9 2.58 5.14 11.32
CA LYS A 9 3.35 6.38 11.53
C LYS A 9 4.85 6.13 11.47
N GLU A 10 5.31 5.03 12.05
CA GLU A 10 6.70 4.62 12.09
C GLU A 10 7.19 4.27 10.69
N HIS A 11 6.43 3.47 9.94
CA HIS A 11 6.73 3.19 8.54
C HIS A 11 6.81 4.49 7.73
N ALA A 12 5.78 5.35 7.83
CA ALA A 12 5.74 6.62 7.12
C ALA A 12 6.92 7.55 7.45
N THR A 13 7.31 7.57 8.72
CA THR A 13 8.45 8.35 9.22
C THR A 13 9.77 7.78 8.72
N ASN A 14 9.94 6.46 8.70
CA ASN A 14 11.16 5.79 8.25
C ASN A 14 11.38 6.03 6.75
N VAL A 15 10.36 5.76 5.92
CA VAL A 15 10.40 6.04 4.48
C VAL A 15 10.67 7.52 4.23
N GLY A 16 9.92 8.40 4.90
CA GLY A 16 10.11 9.83 4.77
C GLY A 16 11.51 10.31 5.17
N THR A 17 12.10 9.72 6.20
CA THR A 17 13.46 10.04 6.64
C THR A 17 14.49 9.65 5.57
N MET A 18 14.34 8.48 4.93
CA MET A 18 15.23 8.05 3.84
C MET A 18 15.18 8.99 2.64
N PHE A 19 13.99 9.52 2.29
CA PHE A 19 13.82 10.38 1.12
C PHE A 19 14.04 11.88 1.38
N ARG A 20 13.69 12.38 2.56
CA ARG A 20 13.56 13.82 2.85
C ARG A 20 14.27 14.24 4.14
N GLY A 21 14.90 13.30 4.84
CA GLY A 21 15.51 13.54 6.15
C GLY A 21 14.50 13.56 7.30
N LYS A 22 15.02 13.44 8.52
CA LYS A 22 14.22 13.24 9.74
C LYS A 22 13.26 14.40 10.04
N GLU A 23 13.65 15.63 9.72
CA GLU A 23 12.86 16.83 9.99
C GLU A 23 11.63 16.96 9.09
N ASN A 24 11.67 16.38 7.89
CA ASN A 24 10.61 16.46 6.87
C ASN A 24 10.02 15.08 6.54
N ALA A 25 10.04 14.17 7.52
CA ALA A 25 9.69 12.78 7.30
C ALA A 25 8.22 12.61 6.88
N LEU A 26 7.28 13.18 7.64
CA LEU A 26 5.85 13.11 7.30
C LEU A 26 5.46 14.26 6.38
N MET A 27 4.72 13.93 5.32
CA MET A 27 4.07 14.95 4.49
C MET A 27 2.94 15.62 5.27
N PRO A 28 2.61 16.91 5.00
CA PRO A 28 1.65 17.65 5.80
C PRO A 28 0.26 17.00 5.92
N ASN A 29 -0.20 16.31 4.87
CA ASN A 29 -1.52 15.67 4.84
C ASN A 29 -1.63 14.41 5.72
N TRP A 30 -0.51 13.76 6.07
CA TRP A 30 -0.52 12.42 6.67
C TRP A 30 -1.23 12.39 8.03
N LEU A 31 -1.14 13.46 8.82
CA LEU A 31 -1.81 13.55 10.12
C LEU A 31 -3.28 14.02 10.02
N HIS A 32 -3.78 14.30 8.82
CA HIS A 32 -5.12 14.87 8.60
C HIS A 32 -6.08 13.90 7.91
N LEU A 33 -5.57 12.85 7.26
CA LEU A 33 -6.36 11.81 6.62
C LEU A 33 -5.55 10.50 6.52
N PRO A 34 -6.22 9.34 6.48
CA PRO A 34 -5.56 8.07 6.18
C PRO A 34 -5.22 8.04 4.69
N VAL A 35 -3.98 8.40 4.34
CA VAL A 35 -3.50 8.37 2.95
C VAL A 35 -3.62 6.94 2.42
N GLY A 36 -4.11 6.77 1.21
CA GLY A 36 -4.24 5.45 0.57
C GLY A 36 -4.37 5.57 -0.95
N TYR A 37 -4.31 4.43 -1.63
CA TYR A 37 -4.37 4.34 -3.08
C TYR A 37 -5.08 3.05 -3.52
N HIS A 38 -5.54 3.03 -4.78
CA HIS A 38 -6.14 1.83 -5.35
C HIS A 38 -5.05 0.83 -5.76
N GLY A 39 -5.08 -0.35 -5.15
CA GLY A 39 -4.21 -1.46 -5.48
C GLY A 39 -4.75 -2.30 -6.66
N ARG A 40 -4.05 -3.39 -6.98
CA ARG A 40 -4.42 -4.28 -8.08
C ARG A 40 -5.08 -5.57 -7.61
N ALA A 41 -6.42 -5.62 -7.66
CA ALA A 41 -7.19 -6.79 -7.24
C ALA A 41 -6.86 -8.08 -8.03
N SER A 42 -6.52 -7.98 -9.32
CA SER A 42 -6.25 -9.16 -10.17
C SER A 42 -5.00 -9.95 -9.80
N SER A 43 -4.11 -9.39 -8.96
CA SER A 43 -2.84 -10.01 -8.56
C SER A 43 -2.79 -10.40 -7.09
N VAL A 44 -3.90 -10.26 -6.36
CA VAL A 44 -4.01 -10.80 -5.00
C VAL A 44 -4.11 -12.32 -5.09
N VAL A 45 -3.17 -13.01 -4.44
CA VAL A 45 -3.07 -14.48 -4.48
C VAL A 45 -3.05 -15.05 -3.07
N VAL A 46 -3.46 -16.32 -2.95
CA VAL A 46 -3.45 -17.03 -1.67
C VAL A 46 -2.02 -17.38 -1.25
N SER A 47 -1.82 -17.50 0.07
CA SER A 47 -0.56 -17.98 0.67
C SER A 47 -0.06 -19.28 0.01
N GLY A 48 1.25 -19.37 -0.20
CA GLY A 48 1.91 -20.48 -0.90
C GLY A 48 2.01 -20.33 -2.42
N THR A 49 1.42 -19.29 -3.01
CA THR A 49 1.60 -18.98 -4.43
C THR A 49 3.00 -18.42 -4.70
N ASP A 50 3.72 -19.00 -5.67
CA ASP A 50 5.04 -18.50 -6.07
C ASP A 50 4.95 -17.11 -6.72
N ILE A 51 5.76 -16.17 -6.24
CA ILE A 51 5.88 -14.82 -6.80
C ILE A 51 7.15 -14.70 -7.62
N ARG A 52 7.00 -14.42 -8.91
CA ARG A 52 8.14 -14.22 -9.82
C ARG A 52 8.69 -12.81 -9.66
N ARG A 53 10.01 -12.69 -9.45
CA ARG A 53 10.72 -11.40 -9.50
C ARG A 53 10.38 -10.66 -10.79
N PRO A 54 9.87 -9.42 -10.74
CA PRO A 54 9.47 -8.69 -11.92
C PRO A 54 10.69 -8.16 -12.69
N ASN A 55 10.52 -8.04 -14.01
CA ASN A 55 11.32 -7.15 -14.83
C ASN A 55 10.60 -5.80 -14.95
N GLY A 56 11.35 -4.71 -15.04
CA GLY A 56 10.80 -3.37 -15.16
C GLY A 56 11.82 -2.36 -15.63
N GLN A 57 11.39 -1.11 -15.78
CA GLN A 57 12.28 0.01 -16.02
C GLN A 57 12.75 0.59 -14.68
N THR A 58 14.06 0.81 -14.55
CA THR A 58 14.66 1.46 -13.37
C THR A 58 15.64 2.53 -13.79
N CYS A 59 15.82 3.57 -12.98
CA CYS A 59 16.78 4.65 -13.21
C CYS A 59 17.78 4.75 -12.04
N PRO A 60 18.82 3.91 -11.99
CA PRO A 60 19.80 3.92 -10.90
C PRO A 60 20.83 5.04 -11.00
N ASP A 61 20.95 5.66 -12.17
CA ASP A 61 21.86 6.78 -12.46
C ASP A 61 21.02 7.90 -13.08
N GLU A 62 20.73 8.94 -12.30
CA GLU A 62 19.87 10.06 -12.71
C GLU A 62 20.42 10.84 -13.92
N THR A 63 21.70 10.65 -14.26
CA THR A 63 22.34 11.31 -15.41
C THR A 63 22.19 10.53 -16.72
N LYS A 64 21.58 9.34 -16.70
CA LYS A 64 21.43 8.45 -17.86
C LYS A 64 19.97 8.06 -18.12
N PRO A 65 19.64 7.59 -19.34
CA PRO A 65 18.33 7.02 -19.61
C PRO A 65 18.04 5.78 -18.73
N PRO A 66 16.76 5.52 -18.40
CA PRO A 66 16.36 4.31 -17.68
C PRO A 66 16.75 3.02 -18.41
N THR A 67 16.97 1.95 -17.64
CA THR A 67 17.29 0.62 -18.18
C THR A 67 16.17 -0.38 -17.86
N PHE A 68 15.92 -1.31 -18.78
CA PHE A 68 14.99 -2.44 -18.55
C PHE A 68 15.75 -3.69 -18.07
N GLY A 69 15.23 -4.36 -17.03
CA GLY A 69 15.80 -5.60 -16.52
C GLY A 69 15.17 -6.05 -15.20
N ASN A 70 15.78 -7.04 -14.55
CA ASN A 70 15.26 -7.59 -13.28
C ASN A 70 15.27 -6.52 -12.18
N CYS A 71 14.20 -6.47 -11.38
CA CYS A 71 14.17 -5.69 -10.14
C CYS A 71 15.35 -6.08 -9.24
N LYS A 72 16.04 -5.07 -8.68
CA LYS A 72 17.21 -5.25 -7.80
C LYS A 72 16.88 -5.12 -6.31
N LEU A 73 15.75 -4.51 -5.98
CA LEU A 73 15.29 -4.21 -4.62
C LEU A 73 13.86 -4.76 -4.43
N LEU A 74 13.73 -6.09 -4.45
CA LEU A 74 12.44 -6.74 -4.19
C LEU A 74 12.27 -6.84 -2.68
N ASP A 75 11.14 -6.36 -2.16
CA ASP A 75 10.88 -6.26 -0.73
C ASP A 75 9.48 -6.76 -0.36
N ILE A 76 9.28 -6.92 0.95
CA ILE A 76 7.98 -7.24 1.54
C ILE A 76 7.41 -6.02 2.27
N GLU A 77 6.10 -5.94 2.36
CA GLU A 77 5.40 -5.05 3.29
C GLU A 77 4.47 -5.88 4.17
N LEU A 78 4.78 -5.93 5.48
CA LEU A 78 3.97 -6.69 6.44
C LEU A 78 2.70 -5.90 6.77
N GLU A 79 1.56 -6.46 6.41
CA GLU A 79 0.28 -5.80 6.54
C GLU A 79 -0.81 -6.70 7.14
N MET A 80 -1.92 -6.05 7.51
CA MET A 80 -3.20 -6.70 7.71
C MET A 80 -4.23 -6.02 6.81
N ALA A 81 -5.09 -6.82 6.19
CA ALA A 81 -6.20 -6.33 5.39
C ALA A 81 -7.53 -6.81 6.01
N PHE A 82 -8.61 -6.11 5.73
CA PHE A 82 -9.94 -6.52 6.12
C PHE A 82 -10.89 -6.59 4.92
N PHE A 83 -11.82 -7.54 4.97
CA PHE A 83 -12.87 -7.66 3.96
C PHE A 83 -14.09 -6.85 4.35
N ILE A 84 -14.71 -6.19 3.38
CA ILE A 84 -16.04 -5.60 3.54
C ILE A 84 -17.08 -6.73 3.49
N GLY A 85 -17.90 -6.83 4.54
CA GLY A 85 -18.84 -7.95 4.75
C GLY A 85 -20.24 -7.77 4.20
N THR A 86 -20.59 -6.54 3.82
CA THR A 86 -21.88 -6.19 3.23
C THR A 86 -21.69 -5.87 1.75
N GLU A 87 -22.76 -5.53 1.03
CA GLU A 87 -22.66 -4.96 -0.33
C GLU A 87 -21.96 -3.58 -0.35
N GLY A 88 -21.48 -3.09 0.80
CA GLY A 88 -21.00 -1.74 0.99
C GLY A 88 -22.17 -0.77 1.10
N ASN A 89 -21.86 0.50 0.87
CA ASN A 89 -22.85 1.58 0.75
C ASN A 89 -23.23 1.82 -0.71
N HIS A 90 -24.40 2.43 -0.94
CA HIS A 90 -24.78 2.88 -2.27
C HIS A 90 -23.85 3.99 -2.77
N GLN A 91 -23.62 4.05 -4.08
CA GLN A 91 -22.77 5.08 -4.68
C GLN A 91 -23.36 6.48 -4.39
N GLY A 92 -22.55 7.34 -3.76
CA GLY A 92 -22.96 8.68 -3.35
C GLY A 92 -23.49 8.78 -1.92
N GLU A 93 -23.60 7.66 -1.18
CA GLU A 93 -24.07 7.62 0.20
C GLU A 93 -22.93 7.25 1.16
N PRO A 94 -22.32 8.19 1.91
CA PRO A 94 -21.17 7.87 2.76
C PRO A 94 -21.50 6.98 3.96
N ILE A 95 -20.56 6.12 4.36
CA ILE A 95 -20.58 5.43 5.66
C ILE A 95 -20.01 6.38 6.71
N THR A 96 -20.75 6.59 7.80
CA THR A 96 -20.30 7.40 8.93
C THR A 96 -19.41 6.58 9.87
N MET A 97 -18.52 7.25 10.61
CA MET A 97 -17.54 6.57 11.47
C MET A 97 -18.17 5.69 12.57
N ASP A 98 -19.35 6.08 13.08
CA ASP A 98 -20.12 5.33 14.08
C ASP A 98 -20.70 4.00 13.56
N LYS A 99 -20.69 3.79 12.24
CA LYS A 99 -21.16 2.55 11.60
C LYS A 99 -20.03 1.75 10.95
N ALA A 100 -18.81 2.29 10.90
CA ALA A 100 -17.76 1.75 10.04
C ALA A 100 -17.38 0.29 10.38
N ASP A 101 -17.43 -0.08 11.65
CA ASP A 101 -17.15 -1.43 12.14
C ASP A 101 -18.21 -2.45 11.73
N GLU A 102 -19.47 -2.04 11.55
CA GLU A 102 -20.55 -2.92 11.05
C GLU A 102 -20.27 -3.46 9.63
N TYR A 103 -19.40 -2.79 8.86
CA TYR A 103 -19.04 -3.17 7.49
C TYR A 103 -17.82 -4.10 7.42
N ILE A 104 -17.11 -4.31 8.52
CA ILE A 104 -15.88 -5.13 8.55
C ILE A 104 -16.23 -6.59 8.83
N PHE A 105 -16.04 -7.47 7.85
CA PHE A 105 -16.29 -8.91 8.01
C PHE A 105 -15.25 -9.61 8.87
N GLY A 106 -13.98 -9.32 8.61
CA GLY A 106 -12.87 -10.04 9.19
C GLY A 106 -11.54 -9.65 8.56
N LEU A 107 -10.45 -10.12 9.16
CA LEU A 107 -9.09 -9.73 8.82
C LEU A 107 -8.25 -10.89 8.28
N VAL A 108 -7.22 -10.55 7.52
CA VAL A 108 -6.18 -11.46 7.05
C VAL A 108 -4.80 -10.79 7.19
N ILE A 109 -3.75 -11.60 7.16
CA ILE A 109 -2.38 -11.11 6.98
C ILE A 109 -2.17 -10.91 5.48
N MET A 110 -1.48 -9.83 5.11
CA MET A 110 -1.13 -9.49 3.74
C MET A 110 0.38 -9.23 3.65
N ASN A 111 0.95 -9.60 2.51
CA ASN A 111 2.28 -9.17 2.10
C ASN A 111 2.10 -8.43 0.78
N ASP A 112 2.21 -7.11 0.80
CA ASP A 112 2.28 -6.33 -0.43
C ASP A 112 3.71 -6.35 -0.97
N TRP A 113 3.90 -7.03 -2.10
CA TRP A 113 5.23 -7.24 -2.68
C TRP A 113 5.66 -6.01 -3.47
N SER A 114 6.74 -5.37 -3.04
CA SER A 114 7.23 -4.10 -3.59
C SER A 114 8.52 -4.30 -4.40
N ALA A 115 8.65 -3.61 -5.54
CA ALA A 115 9.76 -3.77 -6.50
C ALA A 115 10.36 -2.45 -6.97
#